data_AF-A0A8T9SDM0-F1
#
_entry.id   AF-A0A8T9SDM0-F1
#
_cell.length_a   1.000
_cell.length_b   1.000
_cell.length_c   1.000
_cell.angle_alpha   90.00
_cell.angle_beta   90.00
_cell.angle_gamma   90.00
#
_symmetry.space_group_name_H-M   'P 1'
#
loop_
_entity.id
_entity.type
_entity.pdbx_description
1 polymer ?
#
loop_
_entity_poly.entity_id
_entity_poly.type
_entity_poly.pdbx_seq_one_letter_code
_entity_poly.pdbx_strand_id
1 'polypeptide(L)' 'MTERQKYLRLLSIVIEELPSSAVDTAVRDGYEAKTSMLNNVRIGRVMNLEHLVALVGYGLPKYQIPAELLPAPATVPLGL' A
#
# COMPACT_ATOMS: atom_id res chain seq x y z
N MET A 1 16.00 -4.50 2.08
CA MET A 1 14.93 -4.56 3.09
C MET A 1 13.93 -5.63 2.67
N THR A 2 13.40 -6.40 3.62
CA THR A 2 12.27 -7.32 3.37
C THR A 2 10.98 -6.53 3.12
N GLU A 3 9.98 -7.14 2.48
CA GLU A 3 8.67 -6.49 2.28
C GLU A 3 8.04 -6.04 3.60
N ARG A 4 8.15 -6.87 4.64
CA ARG A 4 7.70 -6.52 5.99
C ARG A 4 8.39 -5.26 6.50
N GLN A 5 9.70 -5.13 6.34
CA GLN A 5 10.44 -3.94 6.76
C GLN A 5 10.02 -2.69 5.97
N LYS A 6 9.82 -2.83 4.66
CA LYS A 6 9.34 -1.74 3.80
C LYS A 6 7.94 -1.29 4.22
N TYR A 7 7.04 -2.24 4.46
CA TYR A 7 5.68 -2.00 4.93
C TYR A 7 5.67 -1.22 6.25
N LEU A 8 6.38 -1.71 7.27
CA LEU A 8 6.40 -1.06 8.57
C LEU A 8 6.99 0.35 8.50
N ARG A 9 8.05 0.54 7.70
CA ARG A 9 8.66 1.85 7.51
C ARG A 9 7.71 2.81 6.78
N LEU A 10 7.11 2.39 5.67
CA LEU A 10 6.14 3.22 4.94
C LEU A 10 4.95 3.58 5.83
N LEU A 11 4.37 2.59 6.53
CA LEU A 11 3.25 2.81 7.44
C LEU A 11 3.62 3.83 8.52
N SER A 12 4.80 3.71 9.14
CA SER A 12 5.24 4.67 10.17
C SER A 12 5.36 6.12 9.68
N ILE A 13 5.56 6.32 8.37
CA ILE A 13 5.65 7.64 7.77
C ILE A 13 4.25 8.21 7.49
N VAL A 14 3.33 7.37 6.98
CA VAL A 14 2.05 7.86 6.44
C VAL A 14 0.86 7.69 7.39
N ILE A 15 0.98 6.93 8.48
CA ILE A 15 -0.17 6.50 9.30
C ILE A 15 -1.02 7.65 9.86
N GLU A 16 -0.41 8.77 10.22
CA GLU A 16 -1.09 9.95 10.76
C GLU A 16 -1.81 10.75 9.67
N GLU A 17 -1.32 10.70 8.44
CA GLU A 17 -1.81 11.52 7.32
C GLU A 17 -2.75 10.74 6.39
N LEU A 18 -2.63 9.42 6.33
CA LEU A 18 -3.34 8.56 5.38
C LEU A 18 -4.84 8.49 5.75
N PRO A 19 -5.74 9.14 4.99
CA PRO A 19 -7.13 9.26 5.38
C PRO A 19 -7.87 7.93 5.20
N SER A 20 -8.94 7.73 5.97
CA SER A 20 -9.84 6.56 5.80
C SER A 20 -10.49 6.54 4.41
N SER A 21 -10.75 7.71 3.83
CA SER A 21 -11.32 7.87 2.48
C SER A 21 -10.44 7.30 1.37
N ALA A 22 -9.15 7.03 1.63
CA ALA A 22 -8.28 6.35 0.67
C ALA A 22 -8.83 4.97 0.27
N VAL A 23 -9.44 4.26 1.23
CA VAL A 23 -10.06 2.94 0.98
C VAL A 23 -11.29 3.10 0.10
N ASP A 24 -12.15 4.07 0.39
CA ASP A 24 -13.37 4.31 -0.40
C ASP A 24 -13.05 4.75 -1.83
N THR A 25 -12.04 5.61 -1.99
CA THR A 25 -11.55 6.05 -3.29
C THR A 25 -10.97 4.86 -4.08
N ALA A 26 -10.14 4.03 -3.45
CA ALA A 26 -9.58 2.84 -4.08
C ALA A 26 -10.66 1.88 -4.58
N VAL A 27 -11.67 1.59 -3.75
CA VAL A 27 -12.79 0.71 -4.12
C VAL A 27 -13.63 1.32 -5.23
N ARG A 28 -13.89 2.63 -5.19
CA ARG A 28 -14.64 3.33 -6.26
C ARG A 28 -13.91 3.31 -7.60
N ASP A 29 -12.59 3.38 -7.57
CA ASP A 29 -11.73 3.30 -8.77
C ASP A 29 -11.55 1.87 -9.28
N GLY A 30 -12.19 0.88 -8.64
CA GLY A 30 -12.16 -0.52 -9.07
C GLY A 30 -10.94 -1.30 -8.59
N TYR A 31 -10.20 -0.81 -7.60
CA TYR A 31 -9.07 -1.54 -7.03
C TYR A 31 -9.53 -2.88 -6.43
N GLU A 32 -8.96 -3.98 -6.92
CA GLU A 32 -9.39 -5.33 -6.58
C GLU A 32 -8.84 -5.80 -5.22
N ALA A 33 -9.52 -5.39 -4.15
CA ALA A 33 -9.26 -5.89 -2.80
C ALA A 33 -10.51 -5.75 -1.92
N LYS A 34 -10.68 -6.66 -0.95
CA LYS A 34 -11.78 -6.53 0.04
C LYS A 34 -11.58 -5.26 0.87
N THR A 35 -12.63 -4.44 1.01
CA THR A 35 -12.62 -3.21 1.83
C THR A 35 -12.13 -3.44 3.26
N SER A 36 -12.51 -4.57 3.88
CA SER A 36 -12.05 -4.94 5.22
C SER A 36 -10.55 -5.22 5.29
N MET A 37 -9.97 -5.82 4.23
CA MET A 37 -8.54 -6.05 4.12
C MET A 37 -7.79 -4.73 3.98
N LEU A 38 -8.24 -3.83 3.10
CA LEU A 38 -7.64 -2.50 2.92
C LEU A 38 -7.66 -1.67 4.21
N ASN A 39 -8.77 -1.71 4.95
CA ASN A 39 -8.85 -1.06 6.26
C ASN A 39 -7.83 -1.65 7.25
N ASN A 40 -7.68 -2.98 7.30
CA ASN A 40 -6.71 -3.62 8.17
C ASN A 40 -5.26 -3.31 7.78
N VAL A 41 -4.97 -3.18 6.48
CA VAL A 41 -3.65 -2.75 5.97
C VAL A 41 -3.38 -1.31 6.41
N ARG A 42 -4.33 -0.40 6.21
CA ARG A 42 -4.19 1.02 6.58
C ARG A 42 -3.82 1.23 8.05
N ILE A 43 -4.32 0.39 8.95
CA ILE A 43 -4.13 0.52 10.41
C ILE A 43 -3.08 -0.45 11.00
N GLY A 44 -2.30 -1.16 10.17
CA GLY A 44 -1.23 -2.01 10.69
C GLY A 44 -1.62 -3.43 11.11
N ARG A 45 -2.88 -3.85 10.93
CA ARG A 45 -3.36 -5.20 11.33
C ARG A 45 -3.00 -6.30 10.33
N VAL A 46 -2.88 -5.97 9.04
CA VAL A 46 -2.49 -6.89 7.97
C VAL A 46 -1.32 -6.29 7.22
N MET A 47 -0.19 -7.00 7.16
CA MET A 47 0.99 -6.52 6.46
C MET A 47 0.92 -6.91 5.00
N ASN A 48 0.58 -5.94 4.15
CA ASN A 48 0.65 -6.10 2.71
C ASN A 48 1.18 -4.78 2.11
N LEU A 49 2.39 -4.85 1.55
CA LEU A 49 3.09 -3.68 1.04
C LEU A 49 2.41 -3.11 -0.21
N GLU A 50 1.99 -3.97 -1.14
CA GLU A 50 1.33 -3.57 -2.38
C GLU A 50 0.06 -2.78 -2.12
N HIS A 51 -0.80 -3.28 -1.23
CA HIS A 51 -2.02 -2.58 -0.84
C HIS A 51 -1.73 -1.26 -0.11
N LEU A 52 -0.69 -1.22 0.74
CA LEU A 52 -0.32 0.02 1.41
C LEU A 52 0.16 1.08 0.42
N VAL A 53 1.00 0.71 -0.55
CA VAL A 53 1.46 1.61 -1.62
C VAL A 53 0.28 2.12 -2.44
N ALA A 54 -0.67 1.26 -2.80
CA ALA A 54 -1.87 1.68 -3.52
C ALA A 54 -2.69 2.68 -2.69
N LEU A 55 -2.95 2.40 -1.42
CA LEU A 55 -3.69 3.30 -0.53
C LEU A 55 -3.01 4.65 -0.37
N VAL A 56 -1.68 4.70 -0.30
CA VAL A 56 -0.93 5.96 -0.29
C VAL A 56 -1.14 6.74 -1.59
N GLY A 57 -1.15 6.08 -2.75
CA GLY A 57 -1.47 6.73 -4.02
C GLY A 57 -2.87 7.37 -4.07
N TYR A 58 -3.88 6.69 -3.52
CA TYR A 58 -5.25 7.21 -3.46
C TYR A 58 -5.46 8.28 -2.37
N GLY A 59 -4.84 8.11 -1.20
CA GLY A 59 -5.05 8.96 -0.03
C GLY A 59 -4.13 10.18 0.03
N LEU A 60 -2.92 10.06 -0.53
CA LEU A 60 -1.85 11.05 -0.46
C LEU A 60 -1.22 11.22 -1.86
N PRO A 61 -1.97 11.69 -2.89
CA PRO A 61 -1.52 11.70 -4.28
C PRO A 61 -0.28 12.57 -4.56
N LYS A 62 0.08 13.47 -3.63
CA LYS A 62 1.28 14.31 -3.72
C LYS A 62 2.49 13.70 -3.01
N TYR A 63 2.29 12.67 -2.20
CA TYR A 63 3.36 12.01 -1.47
C TYR A 63 4.15 11.11 -2.41
N GLN A 64 5.46 11.36 -2.52
CA GLN A 64 6.36 10.52 -3.30
C GLN A 64 6.89 9.40 -2.41
N ILE A 65 6.50 8.17 -2.70
CA ILE A 65 7.01 6.99 -1.99
C ILE A 65 8.47 6.77 -2.38
N PRO A 66 9.42 6.72 -1.41
CA PRO A 66 10.81 6.40 -1.70
C PRO A 66 10.95 5.06 -2.42
N ALA A 67 11.81 4.99 -3.44
CA ALA A 67 11.94 3.83 -4.31
C ALA A 67 12.31 2.54 -3.55
N GLU A 68 13.10 2.67 -2.48
CA GLU A 68 13.48 1.55 -1.61
C GLU A 68 12.31 0.96 -0.82
N LEU A 69 11.19 1.68 -0.71
CA LEU A 69 9.96 1.24 -0.04
C LEU A 69 8.91 0.67 -1.01
N LEU A 70 9.12 0.78 -2.32
CA LEU A 70 8.23 0.16 -3.29
C LEU A 70 8.35 -1.38 -3.25
N PRO A 71 7.27 -2.12 -3.57
CA PRO A 71 7.33 -3.56 -3.73
C PRO A 71 8.37 -3.94 -4.78
N ALA A 72 8.97 -5.12 -4.63
CA ALA A 72 9.87 -5.60 -5.66
C ALA A 72 9.07 -5.80 -6.95
N PRO A 73 9.61 -5.45 -8.14
CA PRO A 73 8.97 -5.81 -9.39
C PRO A 73 8.75 -7.32 -9.40
N ALA A 74 7.52 -7.75 -9.69
CA ALA A 74 7.21 -9.17 -9.84
C ALA A 74 8.15 -9.74 -10.90
N THR A 75 9.06 -10.62 -10.49
CA THR A 75 9.85 -11.41 -11.43
C THR A 75 8.90 -12.36 -12.13
N VAL A 76 8.34 -11.93 -13.26
CA VAL A 76 7.64 -12.83 -14.18
C VAL A 76 8.68 -13.87 -14.63
N PRO A 77 8.49 -15.17 -14.36
CA PRO A 77 9.36 -16.17 -14.96
C PRO A 77 9.17 -16.08 -16.46
N LEU A 78 10.19 -15.62 -17.18
CA LEU A 78 10.27 -15.82 -18.62
C LEU A 78 10.37 -17.33 -18.83
N GLY A 79 9.23 -17.96 -19.09
CA GLY A 79 9.16 -19.36 -19.49
C GLY A 79 9.98 -19.55 -20.76
N LEU A 80 11.05 -20.34 -20.62
CA LEU A 80 11.75 -21.03 -21.69
C LEU A 80 10.87 -22.13 -22.29
#